data_AF-A0A382XGM3-F1
#
_entry.id   AF-A0A382XGM3-F1
#
_cell.length_a   1.000
_cell.length_b   1.000
_cell.length_c   1.000
_cell.angle_alpha   90.00
_cell.angle_beta   90.00
_cell.angle_gamma   90.00
#
_symmetry.space_group_name_H-M   'P 1'
#
loop_
_entity.id
_entity.type
_entity.pdbx_description
1 polymer ?
#
loop_
_entity_poly.entity_id
_entity_poly.type
_entity_poly.pdbx_seq_one_letter_code
_entity_poly.pdbx_strand_id
1 'polypeptide(L)' 'PFVADQGKEVLNFQISMVIYLFISGLLCIILIGIPILVGLIIFDFIITIIGTVNANDGKYYRYPITIHFIGV' A
#
# COMPACT_ATOMS: atom_id res chain seq x y z
N PRO A 1 -2.34 -11.98 18.43
CA PRO A 1 -1.49 -12.50 17.33
C PRO A 1 -1.90 -11.91 15.97
N PHE A 2 -3.17 -12.06 15.57
CA PHE A 2 -3.72 -11.52 14.31
C PHE A 2 -3.51 -10.01 14.14
N VAL A 3 -3.87 -9.20 15.15
CA VAL A 3 -3.74 -7.73 15.09
C VAL A 3 -2.29 -7.29 14.91
N ALA A 4 -1.32 -7.99 15.51
CA ALA A 4 0.10 -7.67 15.36
C ALA A 4 0.64 -8.06 13.97
N ASP A 5 0.12 -9.13 13.38
CA ASP A 5 0.47 -9.59 12.04
C ASP A 5 -0.09 -8.65 10.96
N GLN A 6 -1.40 -8.37 11.02
CA GLN A 6 -2.06 -7.45 10.11
C GLN A 6 -1.58 -6.00 10.28
N GLY A 7 -1.24 -5.59 11.51
CA GLY A 7 -0.63 -4.29 11.76
C GLY A 7 0.73 -4.13 11.08
N LYS A 8 1.57 -5.17 11.06
CA LYS A 8 2.84 -5.17 10.33
C LYS A 8 2.63 -5.14 8.81
N GLU A 9 1.66 -5.90 8.30
CA GLU A 9 1.30 -5.91 6.88
C GLU A 9 0.84 -4.53 6.40
N VAL A 10 -0.07 -3.88 7.14
CA VAL A 10 -0.53 -2.52 6.83
C VAL A 10 0.64 -1.53 6.83
N LEU A 11 1.54 -1.63 7.80
CA LEU A 11 2.73 -0.76 7.85
C LEU A 11 3.66 -0.98 6.66
N ASN A 12 3.93 -2.24 6.29
CA ASN A 12 4.74 -2.57 5.12
C ASN A 12 4.10 -1.99 3.84
N PHE A 13 2.78 -2.11 3.70
CA PHE A 13 2.04 -1.58 2.55
C PHE A 13 2.14 -0.05 2.49
N GLN A 14 1.89 0.64 3.61
CA GLN A 14 1.94 2.10 3.65
C GLN A 14 3.34 2.64 3.34
N ILE A 15 4.39 1.99 3.86
CA ILE A 15 5.79 2.36 3.56
C ILE A 15 6.07 2.17 2.06
N SER A 16 5.65 1.04 1.50
CA SER A 16 5.81 0.77 0.06
C SER A 16 5.11 1.82 -0.78
N MET A 17 3.88 2.18 -0.39
CA MET A 17 3.07 3.18 -1.07
C MET A 17 3.71 4.57 -1.04
N VAL A 18 4.26 4.98 0.11
CA VAL A 18 5.01 6.24 0.24
C VAL A 18 6.23 6.25 -0.68
N ILE A 19 6.96 5.14 -0.79
CA ILE A 19 8.10 5.02 -1.71
C ILE A 19 7.63 5.14 -3.16
N TYR A 20 6.56 4.47 -3.56
CA TYR A 20 6.02 4.57 -4.92
C TYR A 20 5.52 5.97 -5.26
N LEU A 21 4.87 6.65 -4.31
CA LEU A 21 4.45 8.05 -4.47
C LEU A 21 5.65 8.99 -4.58
N PHE A 22 6.70 8.77 -3.80
CA PHE A 22 7.93 9.57 -3.87
C PHE A 22 8.64 9.42 -5.22
N ILE A 23 8.79 8.18 -5.71
CA ILE A 23 9.36 7.90 -7.03
C ILE A 23 8.49 8.51 -8.14
N SER A 24 7.17 8.35 -8.04
CA SER A 24 6.23 8.90 -9.04
C SER A 24 6.23 10.43 -9.04
N GLY A 25 6.37 11.06 -7.86
CA GLY A 25 6.55 12.50 -7.72
C GLY A 25 7.82 13.00 -8.37
N LEU A 26 8.92 12.24 -8.30
CA LEU A 26 10.15 12.56 -9.03
C LEU A 26 9.95 12.41 -10.56
N LEU A 27 9.21 11.37 -10.99
CA LEU A 27 8.84 11.16 -12.40
C LEU A 27 7.90 12.25 -12.95
N CYS A 28 7.21 13.02 -12.12
CA CYS A 28 6.42 14.17 -12.57
C CYS A 28 7.27 15.25 -13.26
N ILE A 29 8.59 15.31 -13.00
CA ILE A 29 9.51 16.23 -13.69
C ILE A 29 9.51 15.98 -15.20
N ILE A 30 9.26 14.75 -15.64
CA ILE A 30 9.19 14.33 -17.04
C ILE A 30 7.73 14.34 -17.55
N LEU A 31 6.78 14.89 -16.78
CA LEU A 31 5.33 14.92 -17.07
C LEU A 31 4.63 13.55 -17.17
N ILE A 32 5.38 12.43 -17.12
CA ILE A 32 4.86 11.06 -17.15
C ILE A 32 4.40 10.60 -15.75
N GLY A 33 4.89 11.24 -14.68
CA GLY A 33 4.53 10.89 -13.30
C GLY A 33 3.07 11.17 -12.92
N ILE A 34 2.39 12.12 -13.58
CA ILE A 34 1.02 12.55 -13.21
C ILE A 34 -0.01 11.41 -13.28
N PRO A 35 -0.18 10.69 -14.42
CA PRO A 35 -1.14 9.59 -14.50
C PRO A 35 -0.79 8.45 -13.53
N ILE A 36 0.50 8.19 -13.30
CA ILE A 36 0.98 7.16 -12.37
C ILE A 36 0.60 7.52 -10.93
N LEU A 37 0.76 8.79 -10.55
CA LEU A 37 0.48 9.29 -9.20
C LEU A 37 -1.02 9.22 -8.88
N VAL A 38 -1.88 9.57 -9.84
CA VAL A 38 -3.34 9.41 -9.71
C VAL A 38 -3.73 7.92 -9.59
N GLY A 39 -3.16 7.06 -10.44
CA GLY A 39 -3.41 5.62 -10.39
C GLY A 39 -2.99 5.00 -9.06
N LEU A 40 -1.83 5.39 -8.54
CA LEU A 40 -1.31 4.97 -7.23
C LEU A 40 -2.25 5.37 -6.09
N ILE A 41 -2.71 6.63 -6.04
CA ILE A 41 -3.64 7.08 -4.99
C ILE A 41 -4.94 6.28 -5.01
N ILE A 42 -5.51 6.05 -6.21
CA ILE A 42 -6.75 5.27 -6.35
C ILE A 42 -6.52 3.82 -5.91
N PHE A 43 -5.39 3.23 -6.32
CA PHE A 43 -5.02 1.87 -5.94
C PHE A 43 -4.86 1.73 -4.43
N ASP A 44 -4.12 2.64 -3.79
CA ASP A 44 -3.92 2.70 -2.34
C ASP A 44 -5.26 2.72 -1.60
N PHE A 45 -6.18 3.57 -2.05
CA PHE A 45 -7.49 3.72 -1.45
C PHE A 45 -8.32 2.43 -1.57
N ILE A 46 -8.38 1.81 -2.75
CA ILE A 46 -9.13 0.57 -2.98
C ILE A 46 -8.56 -0.58 -2.14
N ILE A 47 -7.24 -0.74 -2.16
CA ILE A 47 -6.55 -1.82 -1.47
C ILE A 47 -6.72 -1.67 0.05
N THR A 48 -6.62 -0.45 0.57
CA THR A 48 -6.85 -0.15 2.00
C THR A 48 -8.26 -0.51 2.44
N ILE A 49 -9.27 -0.22 1.61
CA ILE A 49 -10.66 -0.65 1.89
C ILE A 49 -10.75 -2.18 1.93
N ILE A 50 -10.22 -2.87 0.92
CA ILE A 50 -10.27 -4.33 0.86
C ILE A 50 -9.55 -4.96 2.06
N GLY A 51 -8.38 -4.44 2.43
CA GLY A 51 -7.62 -4.91 3.58
C GLY A 51 -8.34 -4.68 4.90
N THR A 52 -8.98 -3.53 5.06
CA THR A 52 -9.80 -3.23 6.26
C THR A 52 -11.01 -4.15 6.37
N VAL A 53 -11.71 -4.40 5.26
CA VAL A 53 -12.85 -5.33 5.23
C VAL A 53 -12.41 -6.77 5.55
N ASN A 54 -11.30 -7.25 4.96
CA ASN A 54 -10.79 -8.58 5.26
C ASN A 54 -10.29 -8.71 6.72
N ALA A 55 -9.70 -7.65 7.27
CA ALA A 55 -9.30 -7.62 8.67
C ALA A 55 -10.52 -7.70 9.62
N ASN A 56 -11.63 -7.06 9.26
CA ASN A 56 -12.89 -7.15 10.00
C ASN A 56 -13.52 -8.56 9.94
N ASP A 57 -13.36 -9.25 8.82
CA ASP A 57 -13.74 -10.67 8.66
C ASP A 57 -12.79 -11.64 9.42
N GLY A 58 -11.72 -11.14 10.04
CA GLY A 58 -10.70 -11.96 10.71
C GLY A 58 -9.85 -12.79 9.74
N LYS A 59 -9.85 -12.43 8.45
CA LYS A 59 -9.05 -13.10 7.41
C LYS A 59 -7.69 -12.42 7.30
N TYR A 60 -6.64 -13.22 7.16
CA TYR A 60 -5.31 -12.72 6.88
C TYR A 60 -5.27 -12.18 5.45
N TYR A 61 -5.11 -10.87 5.30
CA TYR A 61 -4.99 -10.21 4.00
C TYR A 61 -3.55 -9.77 3.79
N ARG A 62 -2.95 -10.20 2.67
CA ARG A 62 -1.63 -9.75 2.23
C ARG A 62 -1.81 -8.66 1.20
N TYR A 63 -1.26 -7.49 1.49
CA TYR A 63 -1.41 -6.33 0.63
C TYR A 63 -0.60 -6.53 -0.67
N PRO A 64 -1.20 -6.38 -1.86
CA PRO A 64 -0.47 -6.52 -3.12
C PRO A 64 0.57 -5.41 -3.27
N ILE A 65 1.68 -5.70 -3.97
CA ILE A 65 2.76 -4.73 -4.25
C ILE A 65 3.41 -4.21 -2.95
N THR A 66 3.35 -4.99 -1.88
CA THR A 66 3.96 -4.66 -0.59
C THR A 66 5.37 -5.20 -0.50
N ILE A 67 6.30 -4.31 -0.17
CA ILE A 67 7.66 -4.65 0.21
C ILE A 67 7.67 -4.95 1.71
N HIS A 68 8.03 -6.18 2.07
CA HIS A 68 8.03 -6.64 3.46
C HIS A 68 9.30 -6.14 4.17
N PHE A 69 9.21 -4.97 4.79
CA PHE A 69 10.31 -4.38 5.56
C PHE A 69 10.34 -4.90 7.00
N ILE A 70 9.18 -5.13 7.60
CA ILE A 70 9.03 -5.59 8.99
C ILE A 70 8.22 -6.88 9.01
N GLY A 71 8.91 -8.03 9.04
CA GLY A 71 8.34 -9.36 9.27
C GLY A 71 7.39 -9.87 8.18
N VAL A 72 7.26 -11.20 8.11
CA VAL A 72 6.29 -11.95 7.29
C VAL A 72 5.22 -12.49 8.20
#